data_AF-A0A9E5GCR1-F1
#
_entry.id   AF-A0A9E5GCR1-F1
#
_cell.length_a   1.000
_cell.length_b   1.000
_cell.length_c   1.000
_cell.angle_alpha   90.00
_cell.angle_beta   90.00
_cell.angle_gamma   90.00
#
_symmetry.space_group_name_H-M   'P 1'
#
loop_
_entity.id
_entity.type
_entity.pdbx_description
1 polymer ?
#
loop_
_entity_poly.entity_id
_entity_poly.type
_entity_poly.pdbx_seq_one_letter_code
_entity_poly.pdbx_strand_id
1 'polypeptide(L)'
;MIVDKSKGTLRLGVQRVGKFLSGMVMPNIGAFIAWGLITALFIPTGWTPNEALSSLVGPMITYLLPLLIGYTGGKIVWGVRGGVVGAVATMGVIVGAEIPMFIGAMIMGPLGGWVIKKSDKVLEGKVPVGFEMLMDNFSAGILGMLVSLFGFVAIGPVIGILVSFLQAGVNVIIQARLLPLASIFIEPGKVLFLNNAINHGILSPLGIQ
;
A
#
# COMPACT_ATOMS: atom_id res chain seq x y z
N MET A 1 -1.20 -8.63 -43.17
CA MET A 1 -0.77 -8.85 -41.77
C MET A 1 -0.67 -7.50 -41.07
N ILE A 2 -1.74 -7.05 -40.41
CA ILE A 2 -1.67 -5.91 -39.49
C ILE A 2 -1.38 -6.52 -38.13
N VAL A 3 -0.10 -6.59 -37.76
CA VAL A 3 0.29 -6.93 -36.39
C VAL A 3 -0.12 -5.75 -35.51
N ASP A 4 -1.03 -6.05 -34.60
CA ASP A 4 -1.62 -5.17 -33.59
C ASP A 4 -0.53 -4.56 -32.67
N LYS A 5 0.07 -3.44 -33.10
CA LYS A 5 1.07 -2.69 -32.32
C LYS A 5 0.50 -2.11 -31.01
N SER A 6 -0.82 -1.90 -30.94
CA SER A 6 -1.50 -1.30 -29.78
C SER A 6 -1.57 -2.27 -28.58
N LYS A 7 -1.94 -3.54 -28.83
CA LYS A 7 -1.97 -4.57 -27.78
C LYS A 7 -0.60 -4.87 -27.17
N GLY A 8 0.49 -4.72 -27.94
CA GLY A 8 1.86 -4.84 -27.45
C GLY A 8 2.19 -3.80 -26.37
N THR A 9 1.90 -2.53 -26.64
CA THR A 9 2.23 -1.41 -25.73
C THR A 9 1.44 -1.47 -24.41
N LEU A 10 0.15 -1.80 -24.47
CA LEU A 10 -0.70 -1.90 -23.28
C LEU A 10 -0.29 -3.07 -22.38
N ARG A 11 -0.01 -4.23 -22.98
CA ARG A 11 0.48 -5.43 -22.27
C ARG A 11 1.84 -5.17 -21.60
N LEU A 12 2.75 -4.47 -22.28
CA LEU A 12 4.05 -4.10 -21.74
C LEU A 12 3.93 -3.12 -20.56
N GLY A 13 2.99 -2.16 -20.63
CA GLY A 13 2.69 -1.23 -19.54
C GLY A 13 2.20 -1.95 -18.29
N VAL A 14 1.20 -2.83 -18.43
CA VAL A 14 0.66 -3.64 -17.32
C VAL A 14 1.75 -4.53 -16.71
N GLN A 15 2.57 -5.18 -17.54
CA GLN A 15 3.69 -6.00 -17.04
C GLN A 15 4.71 -5.17 -16.27
N ARG A 16 4.99 -3.93 -16.68
CA ARG A 16 5.93 -3.04 -15.99
C ARG A 16 5.40 -2.62 -14.62
N VAL A 17 4.12 -2.24 -14.55
CA VAL A 17 3.45 -1.90 -13.27
C VAL A 17 3.45 -3.11 -12.35
N GLY A 18 3.05 -4.29 -12.86
CA GLY A 18 3.06 -5.52 -12.08
C GLY A 18 4.44 -5.86 -11.52
N LYS A 19 5.49 -5.81 -12.36
CA LYS A 19 6.88 -6.03 -11.92
C LYS A 19 7.32 -5.04 -10.84
N PHE A 20 6.94 -3.77 -10.98
CA PHE A 20 7.26 -2.74 -9.99
C PHE A 20 6.58 -3.04 -8.64
N LEU A 21 5.26 -3.29 -8.65
CA LEU A 21 4.50 -3.60 -7.45
C LEU A 21 4.99 -4.90 -6.78
N SER A 22 5.24 -5.95 -7.56
CA SER A 22 5.86 -7.18 -7.05
C SER A 22 7.23 -6.90 -6.45
N GLY A 23 8.03 -6.02 -7.07
CA GLY A 23 9.34 -5.61 -6.55
C GLY A 23 9.28 -4.92 -5.18
N MET A 24 8.13 -4.34 -4.82
CA MET A 24 7.91 -3.75 -3.49
C MET A 24 7.53 -4.78 -2.43
N VAL A 25 6.87 -5.87 -2.81
CA VAL A 25 6.37 -6.89 -1.88
C VAL A 25 7.36 -8.04 -1.70
N MET A 26 7.96 -8.52 -2.79
CA MET A 26 8.81 -9.72 -2.78
C MET A 26 9.98 -9.66 -1.79
N PRO A 27 10.74 -8.54 -1.68
CA PRO A 27 11.82 -8.43 -0.70
C PRO A 27 11.35 -8.55 0.76
N ASN A 28 10.05 -8.37 1.00
CA ASN A 28 9.45 -8.37 2.33
C ASN A 28 8.72 -9.68 2.66
N ILE A 29 8.75 -10.69 1.78
CA ILE A 29 8.05 -11.98 1.98
C ILE A 29 8.39 -12.62 3.33
N GLY A 30 9.63 -12.49 3.81
CA GLY A 30 10.01 -13.00 5.14
C GLY A 30 9.15 -12.43 6.28
N ALA A 31 8.77 -11.15 6.22
CA ALA A 31 7.89 -10.53 7.20
C ALA A 31 6.44 -11.05 7.09
N PHE A 32 5.95 -11.28 5.86
CA PHE A 32 4.65 -11.91 5.63
C PHE A 32 4.60 -13.34 6.17
N ILE A 33 5.67 -14.12 5.97
CA ILE A 33 5.79 -15.49 6.50
C ILE A 33 5.79 -15.44 8.03
N ALA A 34 6.58 -14.56 8.64
CA ALA A 34 6.62 -14.43 10.10
C ALA A 34 5.24 -14.06 10.67
N TRP A 35 4.56 -13.08 10.08
CA TRP A 35 3.17 -12.73 10.44
C TRP A 35 2.21 -13.92 10.27
N GLY A 36 2.31 -14.65 9.16
CA GLY A 36 1.49 -15.82 8.87
C GLY A 36 1.69 -16.95 9.88
N LEU A 37 2.94 -17.23 10.27
CA LEU A 37 3.27 -18.23 11.29
C LEU A 37 2.74 -17.84 12.67
N ILE A 38 2.93 -16.57 13.08
CA ILE A 38 2.38 -16.05 14.34
C ILE A 38 0.86 -16.18 14.34
N THR A 39 0.22 -15.84 13.22
CA THR A 39 -1.22 -15.97 13.05
C THR A 39 -1.67 -17.43 13.14
N ALA A 40 -1.00 -18.36 12.45
CA ALA A 40 -1.34 -19.77 12.47
C ALA A 40 -1.15 -20.43 13.85
N LEU A 41 -0.18 -19.97 14.62
CA LEU A 41 0.13 -20.53 15.94
C LEU A 41 -0.74 -19.95 17.05
N PHE A 42 -0.82 -18.63 17.17
CA PHE A 42 -1.19 -18.01 18.46
C PHE A 42 -2.57 -17.37 18.51
N ILE A 43 -3.27 -17.19 17.39
CA ILE A 43 -4.66 -16.70 17.42
C ILE A 43 -5.58 -17.70 18.12
N PRO A 44 -6.81 -17.31 18.53
CA PRO A 44 -7.73 -18.21 19.22
C PRO A 44 -8.03 -19.52 18.48
N THR A 45 -8.01 -19.49 17.15
CA THR A 45 -8.21 -20.66 16.27
C THR A 45 -6.90 -21.29 15.77
N GLY A 46 -5.75 -20.89 16.32
CA GLY A 46 -4.42 -21.36 15.95
C GLY A 46 -4.06 -22.70 16.58
N TRP A 47 -2.89 -23.24 16.21
CA TRP A 47 -2.42 -24.53 16.73
C TRP A 47 -2.05 -24.50 18.21
N THR A 48 -1.51 -23.38 18.69
CA THR A 48 -1.10 -23.17 20.09
C THR A 48 -1.56 -21.79 20.57
N PRO A 49 -2.87 -21.57 20.78
CA PRO A 49 -3.43 -20.25 21.07
C PRO A 49 -2.78 -19.58 22.29
N ASN A 50 -2.45 -18.29 22.16
CA ASN A 50 -1.90 -17.48 23.25
C ASN A 50 -2.28 -16.02 23.06
N GLU A 51 -3.05 -15.45 24.00
CA GLU A 51 -3.58 -14.10 23.90
C GLU A 51 -2.47 -13.04 23.79
N ALA A 52 -1.44 -13.14 24.63
CA ALA A 52 -0.32 -12.19 24.63
C ALA A 52 0.45 -12.22 23.30
N LEU A 53 0.74 -13.40 22.74
CA LEU A 53 1.44 -13.52 21.46
C LEU A 53 0.55 -13.17 20.26
N SER A 54 -0.76 -13.44 20.35
CA SER A 54 -1.72 -13.07 19.31
C SER A 54 -1.80 -11.56 19.09
N SER A 55 -1.50 -10.77 20.12
CA SER A 55 -1.48 -9.29 20.04
C SER A 55 -0.47 -8.75 19.03
N LEU A 56 0.51 -9.54 18.59
CA LEU A 56 1.47 -9.16 17.55
C LEU A 56 0.82 -9.09 16.15
N VAL A 57 -0.23 -9.87 15.90
CA VAL A 57 -0.83 -10.02 14.56
C VAL A 57 -1.35 -8.69 14.03
N GLY A 58 -2.05 -7.92 14.87
CA GLY A 58 -2.65 -6.63 14.49
C GLY A 58 -1.61 -5.58 14.09
N PRO A 59 -0.64 -5.23 14.96
CA PRO A 59 0.39 -4.26 14.62
C PRO A 59 1.25 -4.67 13.42
N MET A 60 1.47 -5.97 13.21
CA MET A 60 2.22 -6.45 12.05
C MET A 60 1.48 -6.17 10.74
N ILE A 61 0.19 -6.51 10.65
CA ILE A 61 -0.58 -6.28 9.41
C ILE A 61 -0.89 -4.79 9.18
N THR A 62 -1.14 -4.02 10.23
CA THR A 62 -1.54 -2.61 10.11
C THR A 62 -0.35 -1.68 9.91
N TYR A 63 0.79 -1.94 10.57
CA TYR A 63 1.96 -1.04 10.53
C TYR A 63 3.14 -1.68 9.81
N LEU A 64 3.65 -2.81 10.32
CA LEU A 64 4.92 -3.37 9.86
C LEU A 64 4.93 -3.68 8.36
N LEU A 65 3.96 -4.46 7.88
CA LEU A 65 3.93 -4.91 6.49
C LEU A 65 3.74 -3.74 5.51
N PRO A 66 2.79 -2.80 5.71
CA PRO A 66 2.68 -1.63 4.85
C PRO A 66 3.92 -0.74 4.90
N LEU A 67 4.51 -0.48 6.07
CA LEU A 67 5.73 0.34 6.18
C LEU A 67 6.91 -0.27 5.43
N LEU A 68 7.09 -1.59 5.49
CA LEU A 68 8.14 -2.29 4.73
C LEU A 68 7.94 -2.14 3.23
N ILE A 69 6.69 -2.24 2.75
CA ILE A 69 6.35 -2.02 1.34
C ILE A 69 6.64 -0.57 0.95
N GLY A 70 6.20 0.39 1.76
CA GLY A 70 6.44 1.82 1.55
C GLY A 70 7.93 2.16 1.50
N TYR A 71 8.71 1.63 2.44
CA TYR A 71 10.16 1.73 2.46
C TYR A 71 10.78 1.15 1.20
N THR A 72 10.35 -0.04 0.79
CA THR A 72 10.89 -0.70 -0.40
C THR A 72 10.57 0.08 -1.67
N GLY A 73 9.35 0.61 -1.78
CA GLY A 73 8.93 1.47 -2.90
C GLY A 73 9.75 2.73 -2.99
N GLY A 74 9.93 3.43 -1.87
CA GLY A 74 10.79 4.62 -1.81
C GLY A 74 12.24 4.29 -2.15
N LYS A 75 12.73 3.12 -1.69
CA LYS A 75 14.09 2.64 -1.95
C LYS A 75 14.35 2.34 -3.41
N ILE A 76 13.38 1.75 -4.12
CA ILE A 76 13.48 1.52 -5.56
C ILE A 76 13.62 2.86 -6.32
N VAL A 77 13.02 3.95 -5.82
CA VAL A 77 13.07 5.25 -6.50
C VAL A 77 14.36 6.03 -6.20
N TRP A 78 14.82 6.04 -4.94
CA TRP A 78 15.94 6.87 -4.49
C TRP A 78 16.75 6.30 -3.31
N GLY A 79 17.05 5.00 -3.35
CA GLY A 79 17.96 4.35 -2.40
C GLY A 79 17.47 4.46 -0.95
N VAL A 80 18.39 4.37 0.01
CA VAL A 80 18.02 4.33 1.44
C VAL A 80 17.25 5.59 1.88
N ARG A 81 17.68 6.78 1.44
CA ARG A 81 16.99 8.04 1.76
C ARG A 81 15.55 8.05 1.24
N GLY A 82 15.35 7.62 0.00
CA GLY A 82 14.02 7.43 -0.58
C GLY A 82 13.17 6.45 0.21
N GLY A 83 13.77 5.36 0.71
CA GLY A 83 13.08 4.39 1.55
C GLY A 83 12.61 4.97 2.87
N VAL A 84 13.48 5.70 3.59
CA VAL A 84 13.11 6.33 4.86
C VAL A 84 11.95 7.32 4.66
N VAL A 85 12.04 8.21 3.67
CA VAL A 85 10.97 9.17 3.37
C VAL A 85 9.70 8.46 2.92
N GLY A 86 9.81 7.40 2.12
CA GLY A 86 8.69 6.55 1.70
C GLY A 86 7.98 5.87 2.87
N ALA A 87 8.72 5.42 3.89
CA ALA A 87 8.14 4.86 5.11
C ALA A 87 7.39 5.93 5.93
N VAL A 88 7.97 7.12 6.09
CA VAL A 88 7.32 8.25 6.79
C VAL A 88 6.05 8.69 6.07
N ALA A 89 6.09 8.78 4.75
CA ALA A 89 4.94 9.06 3.90
C ALA A 89 3.84 8.00 4.05
N THR A 90 4.23 6.73 4.14
CA THR A 90 3.33 5.60 4.33
C THR A 90 2.65 5.65 5.70
N MET A 91 3.33 6.14 6.75
CA MET A 91 2.70 6.32 8.05
C MET A 91 1.49 7.26 8.00
N GLY A 92 1.57 8.32 7.19
CA GLY A 92 0.48 9.27 7.03
C GLY A 92 -0.82 8.63 6.54
N VAL A 93 -0.72 7.74 5.55
CA VAL A 93 -1.89 7.00 5.06
C VAL A 93 -2.37 5.92 6.02
N ILE A 94 -1.47 5.27 6.77
CA ILE A 94 -1.86 4.28 7.78
C ILE A 94 -2.68 4.94 8.89
N VAL A 95 -2.24 6.09 9.41
CA VAL A 95 -2.99 6.79 10.47
C VAL A 95 -4.29 7.39 9.94
N GLY A 96 -4.34 7.74 8.65
CA GLY A 96 -5.54 8.30 8.00
C GLY A 96 -6.63 7.28 7.66
N ALA A 97 -6.42 5.98 7.95
CA ALA A 97 -7.36 4.92 7.60
C ALA A 97 -7.47 3.85 8.70
N GLU A 98 -8.66 3.28 8.86
CA GLU A 98 -8.92 2.21 9.83
C GLU A 98 -8.56 0.81 9.30
N ILE A 99 -8.01 0.73 8.09
CA ILE A 99 -7.74 -0.52 7.38
C ILE A 99 -6.25 -0.62 7.02
N PRO A 100 -5.67 -1.84 6.96
CA PRO A 100 -4.28 -2.00 6.52
C PRO A 100 -4.01 -1.40 5.14
N MET A 101 -3.11 -0.40 5.08
CA MET A 101 -2.91 0.43 3.89
C MET A 101 -1.84 -0.10 2.92
N PHE A 102 -1.99 -1.34 2.44
CA PHE A 102 -1.07 -1.92 1.45
C PHE A 102 -1.01 -1.11 0.14
N ILE A 103 -2.17 -0.77 -0.43
CA ILE A 103 -2.24 0.05 -1.65
C ILE A 103 -1.73 1.47 -1.37
N GLY A 104 -2.09 2.03 -0.21
CA GLY A 104 -1.60 3.34 0.22
C GLY A 104 -0.07 3.37 0.28
N ALA A 105 0.56 2.35 0.88
CA ALA A 105 2.01 2.19 0.91
C ALA A 105 2.63 2.04 -0.49
N MET A 106 1.95 1.30 -1.39
CA MET A 106 2.41 1.13 -2.77
C MET A 106 2.45 2.42 -3.58
N ILE A 107 1.59 3.38 -3.24
CA ILE A 107 1.54 4.70 -3.89
C ILE A 107 2.47 5.67 -3.16
N MET A 108 2.34 5.78 -1.84
CA MET A 108 3.04 6.78 -1.03
C MET A 108 4.54 6.50 -0.88
N GLY A 109 4.96 5.23 -0.84
CA GLY A 109 6.37 4.87 -0.77
C GLY A 109 7.19 5.45 -1.92
N PRO A 110 6.85 5.11 -3.19
CA PRO A 110 7.50 5.68 -4.37
C PRO A 110 7.32 7.19 -4.48
N LEU A 111 6.17 7.74 -4.08
CA LEU A 111 5.93 9.19 -4.07
C LEU A 111 6.91 9.90 -3.12
N GLY A 112 7.06 9.42 -1.89
CA GLY A 112 8.03 9.95 -0.93
C GLY A 112 9.45 9.86 -1.46
N GLY A 113 9.82 8.72 -2.05
CA GLY A 113 11.11 8.54 -2.72
C GLY A 113 11.33 9.50 -3.90
N TRP A 114 10.28 9.82 -4.66
CA TRP A 114 10.33 10.75 -5.79
C TRP A 114 10.48 12.20 -5.33
N VAL A 115 9.77 12.61 -4.27
CA VAL A 115 9.86 13.96 -3.70
C VAL A 115 11.27 14.24 -3.20
N ILE A 116 11.87 13.33 -2.42
CA ILE A 116 13.23 13.51 -1.92
C ILE A 116 14.26 13.49 -3.06
N LYS A 117 14.09 12.58 -4.04
CA LYS A 117 14.92 12.55 -5.26
C LYS A 117 14.94 13.89 -5.98
N LYS A 118 13.78 14.54 -6.09
CA LYS A 118 13.67 15.84 -6.75
C LYS A 118 14.37 16.93 -5.96
N SER A 119 14.22 16.93 -4.63
CA SER A 119 14.89 17.88 -3.74
C SER A 119 16.41 17.72 -3.77
N ASP A 120 16.91 16.49 -3.68
CA ASP A 120 18.35 16.20 -3.66
C ASP A 120 19.03 16.70 -4.94
N LYS A 121 18.41 16.45 -6.09
CA LYS A 121 18.91 16.97 -7.38
C LYS A 121 18.93 18.50 -7.47
N VAL A 122 18.09 19.19 -6.70
CA VAL A 122 18.07 20.66 -6.67
C VAL A 122 19.15 21.22 -5.73
N LEU A 123 19.50 20.47 -4.69
CA LEU A 123 20.51 20.81 -3.69
C LEU A 123 21.92 20.36 -4.08
N GLU A 124 22.05 19.46 -5.05
CA GLU A 124 23.31 18.97 -5.58
C GLU A 124 24.25 20.12 -5.98
N GLY A 125 25.47 20.10 -5.44
CA GLY A 125 26.49 21.13 -5.68
C GLY A 125 26.25 22.49 -5.00
N LYS A 126 25.16 22.65 -4.22
CA LYS A 126 24.85 23.89 -3.48
C LYS A 126 25.13 23.81 -1.99
N VAL A 127 25.41 22.61 -1.48
CA VAL A 127 25.63 22.38 -0.04
C VAL A 127 27.12 22.52 0.28
N PRO A 128 27.49 23.36 1.26
CA PRO A 128 28.87 23.45 1.71
C PRO A 128 29.36 22.14 2.32
N VAL A 129 30.64 21.83 2.10
CA VAL A 129 31.30 20.64 2.66
C VAL A 129 31.17 20.66 4.20
N GLY A 130 30.78 19.53 4.78
CA GLY A 130 30.53 19.39 6.22
C GLY A 130 29.09 19.67 6.66
N PHE A 131 28.25 20.29 5.82
CA PHE A 131 26.81 20.48 6.08
C PHE A 131 25.91 19.44 5.40
N GLU A 132 26.47 18.53 4.61
CA GLU A 132 25.75 17.53 3.81
C GLU A 132 24.81 16.67 4.66
N MET A 133 25.32 16.03 5.72
CA MET A 133 24.48 15.22 6.62
C MET A 133 23.37 16.01 7.30
N LEU A 134 23.62 17.29 7.64
CA LEU A 134 22.62 18.15 8.24
C LEU A 134 21.49 18.42 7.25
N MET A 135 21.85 18.86 6.03
CA MET A 135 20.88 19.15 4.98
C MET A 135 20.13 17.89 4.55
N ASP A 136 20.82 16.76 4.46
CA ASP A 136 20.23 15.48 4.05
C ASP A 136 19.16 15.00 5.02
N ASN A 137 19.43 15.09 6.32
CA ASN A 137 18.49 14.68 7.37
C ASN A 137 17.34 15.67 7.53
N PHE A 138 17.61 16.98 7.53
CA PHE A 138 16.55 17.99 7.65
C PHE A 138 15.62 18.01 6.43
N SER A 139 16.16 17.92 5.21
CA SER A 139 15.35 17.84 4.00
C SER A 139 14.48 16.59 3.98
N ALA A 140 15.03 15.42 4.34
CA ALA A 140 14.27 14.18 4.46
C ALA A 140 13.18 14.27 5.53
N GLY A 141 13.47 14.90 6.68
CA GLY A 141 12.51 15.11 7.76
C GLY A 141 11.36 16.04 7.36
N ILE A 142 11.66 17.21 6.81
CA ILE A 142 10.65 18.21 6.41
C ILE A 142 9.79 17.66 5.27
N LEU A 143 10.41 17.11 4.23
CA LEU A 143 9.67 16.56 3.09
C LEU A 143 8.89 15.31 3.50
N GLY A 144 9.46 14.44 4.33
CA GLY A 144 8.77 13.29 4.89
C GLY A 144 7.52 13.71 5.67
N MET A 145 7.63 14.72 6.53
CA MET A 145 6.50 15.29 7.25
C MET A 145 5.42 15.82 6.28
N LEU A 146 5.79 16.65 5.30
CA LEU A 146 4.82 17.22 4.35
C LEU A 146 4.09 16.14 3.54
N VAL A 147 4.82 15.15 3.03
CA VAL A 147 4.23 14.05 2.26
C VAL A 147 3.37 13.15 3.14
N SER A 148 3.75 12.95 4.41
CA SER A 148 2.95 12.19 5.38
C SER A 148 1.63 12.89 5.70
N LEU A 149 1.66 14.20 5.99
CA LEU A 149 0.46 15.00 6.21
C LEU A 149 -0.45 15.02 4.98
N PHE A 150 0.14 15.15 3.79
CA PHE A 150 -0.60 15.03 2.53
C PHE A 150 -1.26 13.65 2.40
N GLY A 151 -0.53 12.56 2.68
CA GLY A 151 -1.08 11.20 2.66
C GLY A 151 -2.27 11.03 3.61
N PHE A 152 -2.16 11.56 4.84
CA PHE A 152 -3.23 11.52 5.84
C PHE A 152 -4.52 12.19 5.34
N VAL A 153 -4.42 13.39 4.75
CA VAL A 153 -5.60 14.11 4.25
C VAL A 153 -6.14 13.51 2.95
N ALA A 154 -5.25 13.05 2.06
CA ALA A 154 -5.63 12.56 0.75
C ALA A 154 -6.30 11.17 0.79
N ILE A 155 -6.03 10.35 1.81
CA ILE A 155 -6.45 8.95 1.79
C ILE A 155 -7.95 8.76 1.95
N GLY A 156 -8.61 9.57 2.78
CA GLY A 156 -10.06 9.51 2.99
C GLY A 156 -10.85 9.63 1.67
N PRO A 157 -10.65 10.70 0.88
CA PRO A 157 -11.29 10.85 -0.43
C PRO A 157 -10.96 9.70 -1.40
N VAL A 158 -9.71 9.24 -1.43
CA VAL A 158 -9.27 8.16 -2.32
C VAL A 158 -10.00 6.85 -1.99
N ILE A 159 -10.11 6.50 -0.71
CA ILE A 159 -10.85 5.31 -0.27
C ILE A 159 -12.34 5.49 -0.57
N GLY A 160 -12.91 6.66 -0.33
CA GLY A 160 -14.32 6.94 -0.63
C GLY A 160 -14.68 6.72 -2.12
N ILE A 161 -13.82 7.19 -3.02
CA ILE A 161 -13.97 6.96 -4.47
C ILE A 161 -13.87 5.46 -4.80
N LEU A 162 -12.89 4.77 -4.23
CA LEU A 162 -12.69 3.33 -4.45
C LEU A 162 -13.91 2.51 -4.00
N VAL A 163 -14.42 2.79 -2.80
CA VAL A 163 -15.60 2.11 -2.24
C VAL A 163 -16.83 2.39 -3.10
N SER A 164 -17.04 3.63 -3.53
CA SER A 164 -18.17 4.00 -4.39
C SER A 164 -18.13 3.27 -5.74
N PHE A 165 -16.93 3.13 -6.33
CA PHE A 165 -16.74 2.38 -7.57
C PHE A 165 -17.02 0.88 -7.39
N LEU A 166 -16.51 0.29 -6.30
CA LEU A 166 -16.76 -1.11 -5.95
C LEU A 166 -18.26 -1.38 -5.72
N GLN A 167 -18.95 -0.48 -5.02
CA GLN A 167 -20.39 -0.54 -4.81
C GLN A 167 -21.16 -0.48 -6.12
N ALA A 168 -20.80 0.43 -7.04
CA ALA A 168 -21.42 0.51 -8.36
C ALA A 168 -21.27 -0.80 -9.13
N GLY A 169 -20.07 -1.41 -9.13
CA GLY A 169 -19.81 -2.69 -9.78
C GLY A 169 -20.65 -3.83 -9.20
N VAL A 170 -20.78 -3.90 -7.87
CA VAL A 170 -21.60 -4.93 -7.22
C VAL A 170 -23.09 -4.70 -7.45
N ASN A 171 -23.57 -3.46 -7.44
CA ASN A 171 -24.99 -3.14 -7.69
C ASN A 171 -25.44 -3.61 -9.08
N VAL A 172 -24.59 -3.53 -10.10
CA VAL A 172 -24.87 -4.09 -11.44
C VAL A 172 -25.07 -5.61 -11.37
N ILE A 173 -24.27 -6.32 -10.58
CA ILE A 173 -24.34 -7.78 -10.41
C ILE A 173 -25.61 -8.18 -9.64
N ILE A 174 -25.97 -7.42 -8.60
CA ILE A 174 -27.19 -7.62 -7.82
C ILE A 174 -28.43 -7.41 -8.71
N GLN A 175 -28.47 -6.32 -9.47
CA GLN A 175 -29.58 -6.02 -10.38
C GLN A 175 -29.73 -7.07 -11.48
N ALA A 176 -28.62 -7.66 -11.94
CA ALA A 176 -28.63 -8.76 -12.90
C ALA A 176 -29.00 -10.13 -12.29
N ARG A 177 -29.24 -10.23 -10.96
CA ARG A 177 -29.40 -11.49 -10.19
C ARG A 177 -28.23 -12.47 -10.35
N LEU A 178 -27.04 -11.96 -10.67
CA LEU A 178 -25.84 -12.75 -10.91
C LEU A 178 -24.94 -12.82 -9.66
N LEU A 179 -25.53 -12.95 -8.47
CA LEU A 179 -24.80 -13.04 -7.19
C LEU A 179 -23.58 -13.99 -7.21
N PRO A 180 -23.58 -15.14 -7.92
CA PRO A 180 -22.40 -15.99 -8.03
C PRO A 180 -21.17 -15.31 -8.68
N LEU A 181 -21.37 -14.29 -9.52
CA LEU A 181 -20.32 -13.53 -10.20
C LEU A 181 -19.72 -12.41 -9.33
N ALA A 182 -20.32 -12.09 -8.18
CA ALA A 182 -19.75 -11.10 -7.26
C ALA A 182 -18.37 -11.54 -6.74
N SER A 183 -18.13 -12.86 -6.65
CA SER A 183 -16.83 -13.46 -6.30
C SER A 183 -15.69 -12.99 -7.20
N ILE A 184 -15.94 -12.80 -8.50
CA ILE A 184 -14.95 -12.34 -9.49
C ILE A 184 -14.40 -10.95 -9.15
N PHE A 185 -15.20 -10.09 -8.49
CA PHE A 185 -14.77 -8.76 -8.06
C PHE A 185 -14.25 -8.74 -6.62
N ILE A 186 -14.83 -9.56 -5.76
CA ILE A 186 -14.53 -9.61 -4.32
C ILE A 186 -13.18 -10.32 -4.05
N GLU A 187 -12.88 -11.42 -4.72
CA GLU A 187 -11.65 -12.19 -4.49
C GLU A 187 -10.38 -11.41 -4.83
N PRO A 188 -10.28 -10.71 -5.99
CA PRO A 188 -9.10 -9.88 -6.29
C PRO A 188 -8.91 -8.76 -5.26
N GLY A 189 -9.99 -8.16 -4.77
CA GLY A 189 -9.89 -7.13 -3.73
C GLY A 189 -9.41 -7.70 -2.39
N LYS A 190 -9.80 -8.93 -2.01
CA LYS A 190 -9.25 -9.61 -0.83
C LYS A 190 -7.73 -9.83 -0.95
N VAL A 191 -7.24 -10.18 -2.15
CA VAL A 191 -5.80 -10.36 -2.42
C VAL A 191 -5.03 -9.03 -2.34
N LEU A 192 -5.66 -7.91 -2.66
CA LEU A 192 -5.12 -6.56 -2.46
C LEU A 192 -5.31 -6.04 -1.02
N PHE A 193 -5.69 -6.91 -0.09
CA PHE A 193 -5.97 -6.56 1.31
C PHE A 193 -7.05 -5.46 1.46
N LEU A 194 -8.05 -5.46 0.57
CA LEU A 194 -9.27 -4.62 0.63
C LEU A 194 -10.43 -5.32 1.35
N ASN A 195 -10.12 -6.35 2.12
CA ASN A 195 -11.05 -7.17 2.89
C ASN A 195 -12.05 -6.33 3.72
N ASN A 196 -11.62 -5.21 4.31
CA ASN A 196 -12.51 -4.34 5.09
C ASN A 196 -13.40 -3.42 4.24
N ALA A 197 -12.90 -2.87 3.12
CA ALA A 197 -13.71 -2.08 2.18
C ALA A 197 -14.81 -2.94 1.52
N ILE A 198 -14.51 -4.21 1.28
CA ILE A 198 -15.47 -5.20 0.81
C ILE A 198 -16.49 -5.54 1.91
N ASN A 199 -16.04 -5.81 3.13
CA ASN A 199 -16.94 -6.18 4.24
C ASN A 199 -17.93 -5.05 4.60
N HIS A 200 -17.45 -3.80 4.68
CA HIS A 200 -18.28 -2.63 5.01
C HIS A 200 -19.00 -2.01 3.81
N GLY A 201 -18.39 -2.01 2.63
CA GLY A 201 -18.94 -1.38 1.44
C GLY A 201 -19.85 -2.27 0.60
N ILE A 202 -19.55 -3.58 0.51
CA ILE A 202 -20.22 -4.53 -0.39
C ILE A 202 -21.06 -5.55 0.38
N LEU A 203 -20.52 -6.15 1.45
CA LEU A 203 -21.17 -7.26 2.14
C LEU A 203 -22.19 -6.82 3.20
N SER A 204 -22.01 -5.64 3.81
CA SER A 204 -23.00 -5.10 4.76
C SER A 204 -24.38 -4.86 4.12
N PRO A 205 -24.51 -4.30 2.90
CA PRO A 205 -25.80 -4.24 2.20
C PRO A 205 -26.36 -5.62 1.79
N LEU A 206 -25.49 -6.60 1.53
CA LEU A 206 -25.89 -7.96 1.12
C LEU A 206 -26.33 -8.85 2.29
N GLY A 207 -25.89 -8.55 3.52
CA GLY A 207 -26.22 -9.32 4.73
C GLY A 207 -27.39 -8.75 5.56
N ILE A 208 -27.96 -7.60 5.15
CA ILE A 208 -29.16 -7.00 5.78
C ILE A 208 -30.45 -7.40 5.02
N GLN A 209 -30.35 -8.31 4.03
CA GLN A 209 -31.50 -8.97 3.40
C GLN A 209 -31.57 -10.44 3.77
#